data_AF-A0A310S3Q5-F1
#
_entry.id   AF-A0A310S3Q5-F1
#
_cell.length_a   1.000
_cell.length_b   1.000
_cell.length_c   1.000
_cell.angle_alpha   90.00
_cell.angle_beta   90.00
_cell.angle_gamma   90.00
#
_symmetry.space_group_name_H-M   'P 1'
#
loop_
_entity.id
_entity.type
_entity.pdbx_description
1 polymer ?
#
loop_
_entity_poly.entity_id
_entity_poly.type
_entity_poly.pdbx_seq_one_letter_code
_entity_poly.pdbx_strand_id
1 'polypeptide(L)'
;NENWQIIYKAYSSIILAEFLIFVVTLLIGWKDLVHGSDLQLANYLQYLITYVFTAWKIFLVRSAPVKKLVVEILSLERAKMASNEDIEKIHHDVSRHNFKIFGSLLFVTTMAVIQFIIRTSENLLMWKKAESQGIETEKALIFPQWFPFGTEKVFDVIYVYQICNGTLGGGLIVATDTLFVSLILFTSFRLRALGYELKNFGTEMEDECKQNTK
;
A
#
# COMPACT_ATOMS: atom_id res chain seq x y z
N ASN A 1 -20.29 16.60 -5.54
CA ASN A 1 -19.83 17.99 -5.33
C ASN A 1 -18.46 18.12 -5.97
N GLU A 2 -18.39 18.82 -7.10
CA GLU A 2 -17.25 18.83 -8.03
C GLU A 2 -15.96 19.36 -7.39
N ASN A 3 -16.09 20.38 -6.52
CA ASN A 3 -14.97 20.97 -5.78
C ASN A 3 -14.21 19.95 -4.92
N TRP A 4 -14.92 19.02 -4.27
CA TRP A 4 -14.30 17.97 -3.44
C TRP A 4 -13.45 17.01 -4.28
N GLN A 5 -13.86 16.72 -5.52
CA GLN A 5 -13.08 15.85 -6.40
C GLN A 5 -11.78 16.51 -6.87
N ILE A 6 -11.81 17.82 -7.13
CA ILE A 6 -10.62 18.59 -7.52
C ILE A 6 -9.63 18.62 -6.36
N ILE A 7 -10.09 18.96 -5.15
CA ILE A 7 -9.25 19.01 -3.93
C ILE A 7 -8.62 17.65 -3.67
N TYR A 8 -9.39 16.56 -3.75
CA TYR A 8 -8.89 15.21 -3.56
C TYR A 8 -7.83 14.81 -4.59
N LYS A 9 -8.04 15.13 -5.88
CA LYS A 9 -7.05 14.87 -6.94
C LYS A 9 -5.76 15.63 -6.71
N ALA A 10 -5.85 16.90 -6.31
CA ALA A 10 -4.69 17.73 -5.99
C ALA A 10 -3.92 17.12 -4.80
N TYR A 11 -4.62 16.83 -3.69
CA TYR A 11 -4.04 16.19 -2.52
C TYR A 11 -3.34 14.87 -2.86
N SER A 12 -4.01 13.97 -3.58
CA SER A 12 -3.43 12.68 -4.00
C SER A 12 -2.19 12.86 -4.88
N SER A 13 -2.16 13.90 -5.72
CA SER A 13 -1.01 14.19 -6.58
C SER A 13 0.16 14.75 -5.78
N ILE A 14 -0.10 15.59 -4.78
CA ILE A 14 0.91 16.14 -3.87
C ILE A 14 1.54 15.03 -3.04
N ILE A 15 0.73 14.18 -2.40
CA ILE A 15 1.21 13.04 -1.60
C ILE A 15 2.08 12.09 -2.42
N LEU A 16 1.68 11.82 -3.68
CA LEU A 16 2.49 11.00 -4.57
C LEU A 16 3.81 11.69 -4.95
N ALA A 17 3.77 12.98 -5.28
CA ALA A 17 4.97 13.73 -5.61
C ALA A 17 5.95 13.76 -4.43
N GLU A 18 5.46 13.99 -3.22
CA GLU A 18 6.26 13.95 -1.99
C GLU A 18 6.93 12.59 -1.80
N PHE A 19 6.15 11.50 -1.92
CA PHE A 19 6.69 10.15 -1.82
C PHE A 19 7.75 9.85 -2.90
N LEU A 20 7.52 10.27 -4.15
CA LEU A 20 8.50 10.05 -5.23
C LEU A 20 9.78 10.86 -5.02
N ILE A 21 9.67 12.11 -4.54
CA ILE A 21 10.84 12.91 -4.15
C ILE A 21 11.61 12.19 -3.06
N PHE A 22 10.93 11.67 -2.04
CA PHE A 22 11.53 10.88 -0.96
C PHE A 22 12.28 9.65 -1.48
N VAL A 23 11.71 8.92 -2.44
CA VAL A 23 12.37 7.75 -3.07
C VAL A 23 13.60 8.17 -3.87
N VAL A 24 13.53 9.28 -4.61
CA VAL A 24 14.67 9.79 -5.40
C VAL A 24 15.80 10.28 -4.51
N THR A 25 15.51 11.01 -3.44
CA THR A 25 16.54 11.46 -2.48
C THR A 25 17.15 10.28 -1.74
N LEU A 26 16.37 9.23 -1.46
CA LEU A 26 16.87 7.97 -0.93
C LEU A 26 17.83 7.32 -1.93
N LEU A 27 17.45 7.18 -3.20
CA LEU A 27 18.29 6.62 -4.27
C LEU A 27 19.62 7.36 -4.43
N ILE A 28 19.65 8.68 -4.29
CA ILE A 28 20.90 9.46 -4.40
C ILE A 28 21.80 9.26 -3.18
N GLY A 29 21.20 9.16 -1.98
CA GLY A 29 21.89 9.01 -0.70
C GLY A 29 22.70 7.71 -0.54
N TRP A 30 22.54 6.74 -1.44
CA TRP A 30 23.30 5.48 -1.40
C TRP A 30 24.82 5.69 -1.48
N LYS A 31 25.25 6.76 -2.17
CA LYS A 31 26.68 7.06 -2.41
C LYS A 31 27.43 7.33 -1.11
N ASP A 32 26.77 7.97 -0.15
CA ASP A 32 27.36 8.32 1.14
C ASP A 32 27.50 7.09 2.05
N LEU A 33 26.73 6.03 1.78
CA LEU A 33 26.68 4.81 2.58
C LEU A 33 27.66 3.71 2.13
N VAL A 34 28.29 3.86 0.96
CA VAL A 34 29.26 2.88 0.42
C VAL A 34 30.45 2.67 1.36
N HIS A 35 30.75 3.66 2.22
CA HIS A 35 31.84 3.60 3.19
C HIS A 35 31.39 3.20 4.61
N GLY A 36 30.10 2.91 4.79
CA GLY A 36 29.51 2.53 6.08
C GLY A 36 29.74 1.06 6.45
N SER A 37 29.24 0.67 7.62
CA SER A 37 29.25 -0.75 8.04
C SER A 37 28.29 -1.60 7.19
N ASP A 38 28.63 -2.88 6.97
CA ASP A 38 27.79 -3.82 6.21
C ASP A 38 26.34 -3.88 6.72
N LEU A 39 26.15 -3.78 8.04
CA LEU A 39 24.83 -3.79 8.67
C LEU A 39 24.00 -2.54 8.31
N GLN A 40 24.62 -1.36 8.29
CA GLN A 40 23.96 -0.13 7.87
C GLN A 40 23.57 -0.18 6.40
N LEU A 41 24.47 -0.71 5.56
CA LEU A 41 24.20 -0.90 4.13
C LEU A 41 23.03 -1.87 3.90
N ALA A 42 22.99 -2.99 4.61
CA ALA A 42 21.91 -3.96 4.51
C ALA A 42 20.55 -3.36 4.90
N ASN A 43 20.48 -2.65 6.04
CA ASN A 43 19.26 -2.00 6.50
C ASN A 43 18.78 -0.94 5.48
N TYR A 44 19.70 -0.14 4.94
CA TYR A 44 19.38 0.85 3.93
C TYR A 44 18.85 0.22 2.64
N LEU A 45 19.51 -0.82 2.12
CA LEU A 45 19.07 -1.53 0.91
C LEU A 45 17.69 -2.14 1.09
N GLN A 46 17.38 -2.68 2.28
CA GLN A 46 16.04 -3.19 2.58
C GLN A 46 14.98 -2.10 2.40
N TYR A 47 15.19 -0.91 2.97
CA TYR A 47 14.27 0.22 2.79
C TYR A 47 14.21 0.64 1.33
N LEU A 48 15.36 0.85 0.69
CA LEU A 48 15.43 1.30 -0.69
C LEU A 48 14.65 0.39 -1.65
N ILE A 49 14.88 -0.93 -1.57
CA ILE A 49 14.18 -1.92 -2.38
C ILE A 49 12.67 -1.87 -2.11
N THR A 50 12.27 -1.82 -0.83
CA THR A 50 10.86 -1.75 -0.43
C THR A 50 10.17 -0.50 -1.01
N TYR A 51 10.80 0.67 -0.89
CA TYR A 51 10.28 1.94 -1.38
C TYR A 51 10.23 2.03 -2.90
N VAL A 52 11.28 1.55 -3.59
CA VAL A 52 11.30 1.48 -5.07
C VAL A 52 10.24 0.52 -5.60
N PHE A 53 10.09 -0.65 -4.97
CA PHE A 53 9.05 -1.61 -5.34
C PHE A 53 7.65 -1.04 -5.12
N THR A 54 7.45 -0.29 -4.03
CA THR A 54 6.19 0.41 -3.75
C THR A 54 5.91 1.50 -4.78
N ALA A 55 6.91 2.31 -5.15
CA ALA A 55 6.77 3.28 -6.23
C ALA A 55 6.34 2.61 -7.54
N TRP A 56 6.97 1.50 -7.89
CA TRP A 56 6.59 0.70 -9.06
C TRP A 56 5.14 0.19 -8.96
N LYS A 57 4.72 -0.38 -7.82
CA LYS A 57 3.32 -0.78 -7.59
C LYS A 57 2.35 0.38 -7.81
N ILE A 58 2.66 1.57 -7.32
CA ILE A 58 1.81 2.76 -7.52
C ILE A 58 1.68 3.10 -9.01
N PHE A 59 2.78 3.04 -9.77
CA PHE A 59 2.73 3.24 -11.22
C PHE A 59 1.86 2.18 -11.92
N LEU A 60 1.96 0.91 -11.50
CA LEU A 60 1.10 -0.16 -12.00
C LEU A 60 -0.38 0.11 -11.69
N VAL A 61 -0.72 0.50 -10.46
CA VAL A 61 -2.09 0.82 -10.06
C VAL A 61 -2.66 2.02 -10.84
N ARG A 62 -1.81 3.01 -11.17
CA ARG A 62 -2.22 4.17 -11.96
C ARG A 62 -2.33 3.90 -13.46
N SER A 63 -1.86 2.74 -13.93
CA SER A 63 -1.90 2.36 -15.33
C SER A 63 -3.34 2.25 -15.86
N ALA A 64 -3.53 2.55 -17.15
CA ALA A 64 -4.84 2.45 -17.79
C ALA A 64 -5.43 1.02 -17.73
N PRO A 65 -4.66 -0.07 -17.91
CA PRO A 65 -5.17 -1.43 -17.79
C PRO A 65 -5.77 -1.73 -16.42
N VAL A 66 -5.08 -1.39 -15.32
CA VAL A 66 -5.58 -1.66 -13.96
C VAL A 66 -6.82 -0.83 -13.65
N LYS A 67 -6.86 0.44 -14.06
CA LYS A 67 -8.05 1.28 -13.92
C LYS A 67 -9.25 0.71 -14.68
N LYS A 68 -9.04 0.30 -15.94
CA LYS A 68 -10.08 -0.32 -16.76
C LYS A 68 -10.59 -1.59 -16.09
N LEU A 69 -9.69 -2.43 -15.58
CA LEU A 69 -10.04 -3.64 -14.85
C LEU A 69 -10.90 -3.30 -13.63
N VAL A 70 -10.49 -2.39 -12.76
CA VAL A 70 -11.27 -1.98 -11.57
C VAL A 70 -12.67 -1.48 -11.94
N VAL A 71 -12.80 -0.68 -13.00
CA VAL A 71 -14.12 -0.18 -13.46
C VAL A 71 -14.98 -1.32 -13.97
N GLU A 72 -14.41 -2.24 -14.75
CA GLU A 72 -15.11 -3.42 -15.27
C GLU A 72 -15.61 -4.31 -14.13
N ILE A 73 -14.74 -4.57 -13.13
CA ILE A 73 -15.05 -5.28 -11.89
C ILE A 73 -16.29 -4.68 -11.22
N LEU A 74 -16.26 -3.37 -10.96
CA LEU A 74 -17.35 -2.66 -10.26
C LEU A 74 -18.66 -2.62 -11.05
N SER A 75 -18.59 -2.63 -12.39
CA SER A 75 -19.78 -2.67 -13.25
C SER A 75 -20.44 -4.04 -13.23
N LEU A 76 -19.62 -5.11 -13.27
CA LEU A 76 -20.10 -6.48 -13.27
C LEU A 76 -20.61 -6.93 -11.90
N GLU A 77 -19.95 -6.49 -10.83
CA GLU A 77 -20.40 -6.72 -9.46
C GLU A 77 -21.82 -6.16 -9.25
N ARG A 78 -22.05 -4.92 -9.66
CA ARG A 78 -23.38 -4.29 -9.60
C ARG A 78 -24.42 -5.00 -10.45
N ALA A 79 -24.07 -5.44 -11.65
CA ALA A 79 -25.00 -6.12 -12.54
C ALA A 79 -25.40 -7.52 -12.02
N LYS A 80 -24.43 -8.32 -11.55
CA LYS A 80 -24.68 -9.70 -11.10
C LYS A 80 -25.36 -9.76 -9.73
N MET A 81 -25.04 -8.86 -8.82
CA MET A 81 -25.71 -8.80 -7.51
C MET A 81 -27.20 -8.51 -7.61
N ALA A 82 -27.63 -7.73 -8.60
CA ALA A 82 -29.04 -7.41 -8.79
C ALA A 82 -29.87 -8.62 -9.29
N SER A 83 -29.23 -9.71 -9.73
CA SER A 83 -29.89 -10.78 -10.48
C SER A 83 -29.99 -12.12 -9.74
N ASN A 84 -29.12 -12.41 -8.75
CA ASN A 84 -29.05 -13.76 -8.15
C ASN A 84 -28.54 -13.74 -6.69
N GLU A 85 -29.41 -14.16 -5.76
CA GLU A 85 -29.14 -14.20 -4.31
C GLU A 85 -28.00 -15.16 -3.94
N ASP A 86 -27.81 -16.26 -4.68
CA ASP A 86 -26.74 -17.22 -4.39
C ASP A 86 -25.36 -16.69 -4.82
N ILE A 87 -25.32 -15.90 -5.90
CA ILE A 87 -24.09 -15.19 -6.30
C ILE A 87 -23.75 -14.10 -5.27
N GLU A 88 -24.76 -13.45 -4.69
CA GLU A 88 -24.58 -12.49 -3.60
C GLU A 88 -23.96 -13.15 -2.36
N LYS A 89 -24.41 -14.36 -1.98
CA LYS A 89 -23.81 -15.14 -0.89
C LYS A 89 -22.33 -15.46 -1.16
N ILE A 90 -22.00 -15.93 -2.37
CA ILE A 90 -20.61 -16.20 -2.77
C ILE A 90 -19.77 -14.92 -2.70
N HIS A 91 -20.32 -13.79 -3.14
CA HIS A 91 -19.63 -12.50 -3.08
C HIS A 91 -19.37 -12.07 -1.63
N HIS A 92 -20.39 -12.15 -0.77
CA HIS A 92 -20.28 -11.78 0.63
C HIS A 92 -19.21 -12.61 1.35
N ASP A 93 -19.10 -13.90 1.06
CA ASP A 93 -18.06 -14.77 1.62
C ASP A 93 -16.65 -14.36 1.16
N VAL A 94 -16.47 -14.04 -0.13
CA VAL A 94 -15.19 -13.56 -0.66
C VAL A 94 -14.83 -12.19 -0.09
N SER A 95 -15.81 -11.28 0.02
CA SER A 95 -15.63 -9.95 0.59
C SER A 95 -15.27 -10.02 2.08
N ARG A 96 -15.92 -10.89 2.85
CA ARG A 96 -15.58 -11.16 4.25
C ARG A 96 -14.16 -11.68 4.39
N HIS A 97 -13.72 -12.57 3.50
CA HIS A 97 -12.34 -13.05 3.49
C HIS A 97 -11.34 -11.94 3.15
N ASN A 98 -11.64 -11.12 2.14
CA ASN A 98 -10.82 -9.97 1.77
C ASN A 98 -10.70 -8.96 2.93
N PHE A 99 -11.81 -8.67 3.62
CA PHE A 99 -11.82 -7.77 4.77
C PHE A 99 -10.95 -8.30 5.92
N LYS A 100 -10.95 -9.62 6.17
CA LYS A 100 -10.06 -10.24 7.15
C LYS A 100 -8.59 -10.09 6.76
N ILE A 101 -8.24 -10.34 5.50
CA ILE A 101 -6.87 -10.16 5.01
C ILE A 101 -6.44 -8.70 5.14
N PHE A 102 -7.29 -7.76 4.73
CA PHE A 102 -7.06 -6.33 4.88
C PHE A 102 -6.82 -5.95 6.34
N GLY A 103 -7.68 -6.39 7.26
CA GLY A 103 -7.54 -6.13 8.69
C GLY A 103 -6.23 -6.70 9.25
N SER A 104 -5.84 -7.91 8.85
CA SER A 104 -4.57 -8.52 9.24
C SER A 104 -3.36 -7.75 8.70
N LEU A 105 -3.36 -7.36 7.43
CA LEU A 105 -2.28 -6.56 6.83
C LEU A 105 -2.16 -5.19 7.50
N LEU A 106 -3.29 -4.52 7.72
CA LEU A 106 -3.34 -3.24 8.41
C LEU A 106 -2.80 -3.35 9.83
N PHE A 107 -3.16 -4.41 10.57
CA PHE A 107 -2.65 -4.66 11.91
C PHE A 107 -1.13 -4.85 11.92
N VAL A 108 -0.60 -5.72 11.07
CA VAL A 108 0.84 -6.00 10.98
C VAL A 108 1.62 -4.73 10.64
N THR A 109 1.16 -3.96 9.64
CA THR A 109 1.84 -2.71 9.28
C THR A 109 1.73 -1.65 10.36
N THR A 110 0.59 -1.55 11.05
CA THR A 110 0.45 -0.62 12.18
C THR A 110 1.44 -0.97 13.29
N MET A 111 1.61 -2.25 13.61
CA MET A 111 2.62 -2.69 14.58
C MET A 111 4.04 -2.35 14.11
N ALA A 112 4.37 -2.56 12.83
CA ALA A 112 5.67 -2.20 12.27
C ALA A 112 5.94 -0.68 12.30
N VAL A 113 4.92 0.14 11.99
CA VAL A 113 5.00 1.61 12.05
C VAL A 113 5.17 2.09 13.49
N ILE A 114 4.44 1.50 14.45
CA ILE A 114 4.61 1.81 15.88
C ILE A 114 6.03 1.48 16.33
N GLN A 115 6.55 0.29 16.00
CA GLN A 115 7.93 -0.08 16.32
C GLN A 115 8.94 0.87 15.70
N PHE A 116 8.72 1.29 14.45
CA PHE A 116 9.54 2.29 13.77
C PHE A 116 9.52 3.64 14.51
N ILE A 117 8.35 4.12 14.93
CA ILE A 117 8.21 5.38 15.69
C ILE A 117 8.89 5.27 17.05
N ILE A 118 8.69 4.17 17.78
CA ILE A 118 9.31 3.95 19.10
C ILE A 118 10.83 3.99 18.97
N ARG A 119 11.41 3.16 18.09
CA ARG A 119 12.85 3.08 17.88
C ARG A 119 13.45 4.43 17.48
N THR A 120 12.75 5.16 16.62
CA THR A 120 13.15 6.50 16.20
C THR A 120 13.09 7.50 17.36
N SER A 121 12.04 7.44 18.18
CA SER A 121 11.89 8.32 19.35
C SER A 121 12.96 8.05 20.40
N GLU A 122 13.29 6.78 20.66
CA GLU A 122 14.39 6.39 21.55
C GLU A 122 15.73 6.93 21.07
N ASN A 123 16.01 6.81 19.77
CA ASN A 123 17.20 7.42 19.17
C ASN A 123 17.20 8.93 19.45
N LEU A 124 16.15 9.67 19.11
CA LEU A 124 16.09 11.12 19.35
C LEU A 124 16.29 11.49 20.84
N LEU A 125 15.76 10.71 21.78
CA LEU A 125 15.93 10.94 23.22
C LEU A 125 17.37 10.69 23.67
N MET A 126 18.01 9.61 23.21
CA MET A 126 19.41 9.33 23.51
C MET A 126 20.33 10.47 23.05
N TRP A 127 20.03 11.04 21.89
CA TRP A 127 20.74 12.15 21.30
C TRP A 127 20.62 13.42 22.14
N LYS A 128 19.39 13.81 22.50
CA LYS A 128 19.15 14.96 23.38
C LYS A 128 19.81 14.81 24.74
N LYS A 129 19.85 13.58 25.26
CA LYS A 129 20.54 13.29 26.52
C LYS A 129 22.06 13.45 26.39
N ALA A 130 22.67 12.94 25.32
CA ALA A 130 24.10 13.11 25.06
C ALA A 130 24.48 14.60 24.90
N GLU A 131 23.68 15.36 24.16
CA GLU A 131 23.86 16.81 23.98
C GLU A 131 23.76 17.57 25.31
N SER A 132 22.80 17.21 26.18
CA SER A 132 22.68 17.80 27.52
C SER A 132 23.88 17.51 28.44
N GLN A 133 24.67 16.49 28.13
CA GLN A 133 25.88 16.10 28.86
C GLN A 133 27.15 16.69 28.22
N GLY A 134 27.03 17.51 27.18
CA GLY A 134 28.16 18.08 26.45
C GLY A 134 28.92 17.07 25.59
N ILE A 135 28.32 15.91 25.30
CA ILE A 135 28.90 14.90 24.42
C ILE A 135 28.46 15.22 22.99
N GLU A 136 29.39 15.70 22.17
CA GLU A 136 29.14 15.86 20.73
C GLU A 136 28.97 14.48 20.09
N THR A 137 27.76 14.22 19.58
CA THR A 137 27.42 13.00 18.83
C THR A 137 27.02 13.38 17.42
N GLU A 138 27.38 12.56 16.42
CA GLU A 138 27.23 12.87 15.00
C GLU A 138 25.81 12.60 14.47
N LYS A 139 24.96 13.64 14.40
CA LYS A 139 23.51 13.58 14.04
C LYS A 139 23.19 12.65 12.86
N ALA A 140 22.82 11.41 13.19
CA ALA A 140 22.47 10.38 12.22
C ALA A 140 20.97 10.45 11.87
N LEU A 141 20.69 10.56 10.57
CA LEU A 141 19.34 10.52 10.04
C LEU A 141 18.76 9.10 10.11
N ILE A 142 17.43 9.00 10.13
CA ILE A 142 16.71 7.71 10.13
C ILE A 142 16.97 6.98 8.82
N PHE A 143 16.88 7.74 7.73
CA PHE A 143 17.24 7.28 6.40
C PHE A 143 18.43 8.10 5.89
N PRO A 144 19.48 7.46 5.35
CA PRO A 144 20.59 8.17 4.72
C PRO A 144 20.13 8.69 3.35
N GLN A 145 19.41 9.81 3.39
CA GLN A 145 18.91 10.52 2.22
C GLN A 145 19.84 11.67 1.87
N TRP A 146 19.93 11.96 0.57
CA TRP A 146 20.62 13.14 0.10
C TRP A 146 19.73 14.38 0.19
N PHE A 147 20.28 15.47 0.73
CA PHE A 147 19.63 16.78 0.78
C PHE A 147 20.54 17.83 0.10
N PRO A 148 19.97 18.81 -0.62
CA PRO A 148 20.76 19.87 -1.27
C PRO A 148 21.28 20.94 -0.30
N PHE A 149 21.01 20.81 1.00
CA PHE A 149 21.40 21.72 2.06
C PHE A 149 22.06 20.95 3.21
N GLY A 150 22.88 21.64 4.02
CA GLY A 150 23.54 21.04 5.18
C GLY A 150 22.51 20.56 6.21
N THR A 151 22.58 19.27 6.57
CA THR A 151 21.64 18.59 7.46
C THR A 151 21.73 19.07 8.91
N GLU A 152 22.88 19.59 9.34
CA GLU A 152 23.15 20.00 10.72
C GLU A 152 22.22 21.10 11.24
N LYS A 153 21.93 22.12 10.40
CA LYS A 153 21.16 23.30 10.81
C LYS A 153 19.65 23.05 10.89
N VAL A 154 19.17 22.03 10.17
CA VAL A 154 17.74 21.73 10.01
C VAL A 154 17.42 20.28 10.36
N PHE A 155 18.27 19.65 11.17
CA PHE A 155 18.18 18.23 11.50
C PHE A 155 16.80 17.84 12.03
N ASP A 156 16.25 18.59 13.00
CA ASP A 156 14.95 18.27 13.60
C ASP A 156 13.81 18.27 12.58
N VAL A 157 13.86 19.19 11.61
CA VAL A 157 12.86 19.29 10.54
C VAL A 157 12.97 18.09 9.60
N ILE A 158 14.20 17.73 9.20
CA ILE A 158 14.45 16.55 8.35
C ILE A 158 14.00 15.28 9.09
N TYR A 159 14.27 15.20 10.38
CA TYR A 159 13.95 14.04 11.20
C TYR A 159 12.43 13.80 11.25
N VAL A 160 11.65 14.86 11.53
CA VAL A 160 10.19 14.79 11.48
C VAL A 160 9.69 14.45 10.07
N TYR A 161 10.26 15.08 9.04
CA TYR A 161 9.93 14.79 7.65
C TYR A 161 10.13 13.30 7.30
N GLN A 162 11.22 12.68 7.77
CA GLN A 162 11.51 11.26 7.56
C GLN A 162 10.54 10.35 8.32
N ILE A 163 10.11 10.72 9.53
CA ILE A 163 9.07 9.97 10.27
C ILE A 163 7.73 10.01 9.52
N CYS A 164 7.33 11.20 9.07
CA CYS A 164 6.09 11.38 8.32
C CYS A 164 6.12 10.57 7.01
N ASN A 165 7.21 10.65 6.25
CA ASN A 165 7.35 9.89 5.01
C ASN A 165 7.48 8.38 5.23
N GLY A 166 8.16 7.97 6.30
CA GLY A 166 8.23 6.55 6.69
C GLY A 166 6.85 5.97 6.99
N THR A 167 6.03 6.73 7.73
CA THR A 167 4.65 6.37 8.06
C THR A 167 3.76 6.34 6.82
N LEU A 168 3.87 7.37 5.97
CA LEU A 168 3.16 7.46 4.70
C LEU A 168 3.50 6.28 3.78
N GLY A 169 4.79 5.92 3.71
CA GLY A 169 5.30 4.77 2.99
C GLY A 169 4.65 3.47 3.41
N GLY A 170 4.58 3.21 4.73
CA GLY A 170 3.87 2.06 5.28
C GLY A 170 2.40 2.00 4.84
N GLY A 171 1.71 3.15 4.86
CA GLY A 171 0.32 3.25 4.38
C GLY A 171 0.17 2.92 2.89
N LEU A 172 1.07 3.44 2.04
CA LEU A 172 1.08 3.19 0.60
C LEU A 172 1.36 1.71 0.27
N ILE A 173 2.25 1.06 1.03
CA ILE A 173 2.50 -0.38 0.92
C ILE A 173 1.22 -1.17 1.16
N VAL A 174 0.55 -0.95 2.29
CA VAL A 174 -0.70 -1.66 2.63
C VAL A 174 -1.79 -1.39 1.61
N ALA A 175 -1.97 -0.13 1.19
CA ALA A 175 -2.99 0.24 0.23
C ALA A 175 -2.78 -0.45 -1.12
N THR A 176 -1.55 -0.49 -1.62
CA THR A 176 -1.23 -1.16 -2.88
C THR A 176 -1.35 -2.68 -2.76
N ASP A 177 -0.83 -3.29 -1.70
CA ASP A 177 -0.91 -4.74 -1.49
C ASP A 177 -2.36 -5.23 -1.33
N THR A 178 -3.16 -4.50 -0.58
CA THR A 178 -4.59 -4.78 -0.41
C THR A 178 -5.31 -4.73 -1.76
N LEU A 179 -5.01 -3.73 -2.59
CA LEU A 179 -5.61 -3.63 -3.91
C LEU A 179 -5.25 -4.83 -4.80
N PHE A 180 -3.98 -5.23 -4.84
CA PHE A 180 -3.56 -6.40 -5.61
C PHE A 180 -4.21 -7.70 -5.11
N VAL A 181 -4.26 -7.90 -3.80
CA VAL A 181 -4.96 -9.04 -3.19
C VAL A 181 -6.44 -9.02 -3.57
N SER A 182 -7.08 -7.86 -3.50
CA SER A 182 -8.49 -7.71 -3.88
C SER A 182 -8.75 -8.07 -5.35
N LEU A 183 -7.86 -7.67 -6.27
CA LEU A 183 -7.95 -8.02 -7.68
C LEU A 183 -7.81 -9.53 -7.92
N ILE A 184 -6.91 -10.20 -7.20
CA ILE A 184 -6.72 -11.66 -7.27
C ILE A 184 -7.95 -12.39 -6.72
N LEU A 185 -8.46 -11.97 -5.56
CA LEU A 185 -9.66 -12.54 -4.96
C LEU A 185 -10.89 -12.35 -5.83
N PHE A 186 -11.00 -11.20 -6.50
CA PHE A 186 -12.10 -10.96 -7.43
C PHE A 186 -12.05 -11.87 -8.66
N THR A 187 -10.85 -12.16 -9.18
CA THR A 187 -10.69 -13.15 -10.25
C THR A 187 -11.17 -14.54 -9.78
N SER A 188 -10.85 -14.90 -8.54
CA SER A 188 -11.31 -16.15 -7.93
C SER A 188 -12.83 -16.18 -7.74
N PHE A 189 -13.44 -15.05 -7.36
CA PHE A 189 -14.88 -14.90 -7.28
C PHE A 189 -15.55 -15.14 -8.64
N ARG A 190 -15.03 -14.54 -9.72
CA ARG A 190 -15.58 -14.75 -11.08
C ARG A 190 -15.56 -16.22 -11.49
N LEU A 191 -14.47 -16.93 -11.20
CA LEU A 191 -14.38 -18.36 -11.52
C LEU A 191 -15.40 -19.20 -10.74
N ARG A 192 -15.65 -18.86 -9.46
CA ARG A 192 -16.67 -19.53 -8.64
C ARG A 192 -18.08 -19.24 -9.13
N ALA A 193 -18.39 -17.98 -9.45
CA ALA A 193 -19.68 -17.59 -9.99
C ALA A 193 -19.95 -18.29 -11.34
N LEU A 194 -18.95 -18.35 -12.23
CA LEU A 194 -19.07 -19.07 -13.50
C LEU A 194 -19.30 -20.58 -13.29
N GLY A 195 -18.58 -21.19 -12.34
CA GLY A 195 -18.78 -22.60 -11.99
C GLY A 195 -20.18 -22.88 -11.44
N TYR A 196 -20.75 -21.95 -10.68
CA TYR A 196 -22.14 -22.03 -10.20
C TYR A 196 -23.14 -21.92 -11.35
N GLU A 197 -22.98 -20.94 -12.24
CA GLU A 197 -23.83 -20.76 -13.44
C GLU A 197 -23.79 -22.00 -14.34
N LEU A 198 -22.61 -22.56 -14.63
CA LEU A 198 -22.47 -23.78 -15.44
C LEU A 198 -23.13 -25.00 -14.81
N LYS A 199 -23.12 -25.11 -13.47
CA LYS A 199 -23.75 -26.21 -12.76
C LYS A 199 -25.28 -26.13 -12.87
N ASN A 200 -25.85 -24.94 -12.73
CA ASN A 200 -27.29 -24.74 -12.79
C ASN A 200 -27.84 -24.78 -14.22
N PHE A 201 -27.04 -24.41 -15.22
CA PHE A 201 -27.44 -24.47 -16.62
C PHE A 201 -27.90 -25.87 -17.04
N GLY A 202 -27.25 -26.92 -16.54
CA GLY A 202 -27.67 -28.30 -16.81
C GLY A 202 -29.00 -28.67 -16.17
N THR A 203 -29.33 -28.11 -15.01
CA THR A 203 -30.60 -28.36 -14.30
C THR A 203 -31.75 -27.58 -14.91
N GLU A 204 -31.52 -26.32 -15.31
CA GLU A 204 -32.53 -25.49 -16.00
C GLU A 204 -32.94 -26.09 -17.34
N MET A 205 -31.98 -26.60 -18.13
CA MET A 205 -32.30 -27.29 -19.39
C MET A 205 -33.10 -28.59 -19.19
N GLU A 206 -32.84 -29.34 -18.12
CA GLU A 206 -33.63 -30.54 -17.80
C GLU A 206 -35.07 -30.20 -17.41
N ASP A 207 -35.28 -29.11 -16.68
CA ASP A 207 -36.60 -28.67 -16.25
C ASP A 207 -37.43 -28.06 -17.39
N GLU A 208 -36.81 -27.30 -18.30
CA GLU A 208 -37.45 -26.83 -19.54
C GLU A 208 -37.85 -28.01 -20.46
N CYS A 209 -37.00 -29.03 -20.57
CA CYS A 209 -37.30 -30.22 -21.38
C CYS A 209 -38.47 -31.01 -20.78
N LYS A 210 -38.55 -31.13 -19.45
CA LYS A 210 -39.69 -31.76 -18.75
C LYS A 210 -40.98 -30.94 -18.88
N GLN A 211 -40.92 -29.61 -18.93
CA GLN A 211 -42.11 -28.77 -19.15
C GLN A 211 -42.64 -28.86 -20.58
N ASN A 212 -41.77 -28.93 -21.60
CA ASN A 212 -42.18 -29.05 -23.01
C ASN A 212 -42.70 -30.44 -23.40
N THR A 213 -42.57 -31.45 -22.53
CA THR A 213 -43.05 -32.82 -22.78
C THR A 213 -44.42 -33.11 -22.11
N LYS A 214 -45.01 -32.12 -21.42
CA LYS A 214 -46.37 -32.18 -20.86
C LYS A 214 -47.33 -31.35 -21.69
#